data_AF-A0A494R2E8-F1
#
_entry.id   AF-A0A494R2E8-F1
#
_cell.length_a   1.000
_cell.length_b   1.000
_cell.length_c   1.000
_cell.angle_alpha   90.00
_cell.angle_beta   90.00
_cell.angle_gamma   90.00
#
_symmetry.space_group_name_H-M   'P 1'
#
loop_
_entity.id
_entity.type
_entity.pdbx_description
1 polymer ?
#
loop_
_entity_poly.entity_id
_entity_poly.type
_entity_poly.pdbx_seq_one_letter_code
_entity_poly.pdbx_strand_id
1 'polypeptide(L)'
;MTEGKEVPEGGLSVDGIFQLLESQIAQTYDAARMQKAWENILAGPTPPKVLATALVRALSHGRYERRRAQSVTHVNVYVSGAVESERLGHEIAKGIKSGPLKD
;
A
#
# COMPACT_ATOMS: atom_id res chain seq x y z
N MET A 1 12.10 -10.70 -14.57
CA MET A 1 11.91 -11.91 -13.76
C MET A 1 13.12 -12.04 -12.85
N THR A 2 13.06 -11.43 -11.67
CA THR A 2 14.10 -11.39 -10.62
C THR A 2 13.30 -11.34 -9.32
N GLU A 3 13.49 -12.13 -8.28
CA GLU A 3 14.66 -12.83 -7.76
C GLU A 3 14.15 -14.10 -7.06
N GLY A 4 14.68 -15.27 -7.42
CA GLY A 4 14.68 -16.41 -6.50
C GLY A 4 15.79 -16.15 -5.48
N LYS A 5 15.54 -15.28 -4.49
CA LYS A 5 16.43 -15.23 -3.33
C LYS A 5 16.14 -16.47 -2.51
N GLU A 6 17.02 -17.46 -2.62
CA GLU A 6 16.97 -18.70 -1.85
C GLU A 6 16.72 -18.36 -0.38
N VAL A 7 15.63 -18.89 0.14
CA VAL A 7 15.35 -18.86 1.57
C VAL A 7 16.39 -19.77 2.21
N PRO A 8 17.12 -19.32 3.25
CA PRO A 8 18.06 -20.18 3.95
C PRO A 8 17.40 -21.48 4.41
N GLU A 9 18.15 -22.58 4.48
CA GLU A 9 17.62 -23.88 4.87
C GLU A 9 16.88 -23.78 6.23
N GLY A 10 15.60 -24.20 6.26
CA GLY A 10 14.74 -24.06 7.44
C GLY A 10 14.03 -22.71 7.62
N GLY A 11 14.29 -21.72 6.76
CA GLY A 11 13.56 -20.45 6.74
C GLY A 11 12.22 -20.57 6.02
N LEU A 12 11.27 -19.70 6.36
CA LEU A 12 9.98 -19.64 5.67
C LEU A 12 10.04 -18.67 4.48
N SER A 13 9.35 -19.05 3.40
CA SER A 13 9.12 -18.18 2.26
C SER A 13 8.09 -17.09 2.56
N VAL A 14 8.02 -16.06 1.72
CA VAL A 14 7.00 -14.99 1.82
C VAL A 14 5.60 -15.58 1.85
N ASP A 15 5.31 -16.55 0.96
CA ASP A 15 3.97 -17.14 0.86
C ASP A 15 3.64 -18.02 2.08
N GLY A 16 4.63 -18.71 2.66
CA GLY A 16 4.45 -19.48 3.89
C GLY A 16 4.10 -18.59 5.09
N ILE A 17 4.80 -17.46 5.26
CA ILE A 17 4.51 -16.49 6.32
C ILE A 17 3.16 -15.81 6.08
N PHE A 18 2.83 -15.48 4.83
CA PHE A 18 1.55 -14.89 4.48
C PHE A 18 0.36 -15.81 4.82
N GLN A 19 0.44 -17.09 4.47
CA GLN A 19 -0.60 -18.08 4.82
C GLN A 19 -0.76 -18.26 6.33
N LEU A 20 0.35 -18.18 7.09
CA LEU A 20 0.29 -18.20 8.55
C LEU A 20 -0.43 -16.96 9.12
N LEU A 21 -0.17 -15.77 8.56
CA LEU A 21 -0.86 -14.53 8.95
C LEU A 21 -2.35 -14.60 8.63
N GLU A 22 -2.74 -15.10 7.45
CA GLU A 22 -4.15 -15.28 7.10
C GLU A 22 -4.85 -16.26 8.08
N SER A 23 -4.19 -17.35 8.43
CA SER A 23 -4.71 -18.33 9.40
C SER A 23 -4.88 -17.74 10.80
N GLN A 24 -4.01 -16.82 11.21
CA GLN A 24 -4.14 -16.10 12.48
C GLN A 24 -5.29 -15.11 12.46
N ILE A 25 -5.43 -14.33 11.38
CA ILE A 25 -6.54 -13.37 11.20
C ILE A 25 -7.88 -14.12 11.19
N ALA A 26 -7.93 -15.29 10.56
CA ALA A 26 -9.10 -16.17 10.54
C ALA A 26 -9.36 -16.92 11.85
N GLN A 27 -8.50 -16.76 12.87
CA GLN A 27 -8.58 -17.44 14.17
C GLN A 27 -8.59 -18.98 14.07
N THR A 28 -7.92 -19.53 13.07
CA THR A 28 -7.83 -20.99 12.86
C THR A 28 -7.04 -21.69 13.97
N TYR A 29 -6.15 -20.96 14.65
CA TYR A 29 -5.32 -21.47 15.74
C TYR A 29 -5.47 -20.60 16.98
N ASP A 30 -5.24 -21.19 18.16
CA ASP A 30 -5.23 -20.46 19.43
C ASP A 30 -4.02 -19.50 19.53
N ALA A 31 -4.17 -18.48 20.39
CA ALA A 31 -3.18 -17.43 20.55
C ALA A 31 -1.81 -17.95 21.04
N ALA A 32 -1.78 -18.97 21.91
CA ALA A 32 -0.53 -19.49 22.45
C ALA A 32 0.25 -20.30 21.40
N ARG A 33 -0.44 -21.09 20.58
CA ARG A 33 0.15 -21.79 19.44
C ARG A 33 0.72 -20.81 18.42
N MET A 34 -0.01 -19.73 18.12
CA MET A 34 0.46 -18.70 17.20
C MET A 34 1.67 -17.95 17.74
N GLN A 35 1.66 -17.58 19.02
CA GLN A 35 2.80 -16.92 19.65
C GLN A 35 4.07 -17.77 19.55
N LYS A 36 4.00 -19.06 19.88
CA LYS A 36 5.14 -19.97 19.78
C LYS A 36 5.65 -20.11 18.34
N ALA A 37 4.75 -20.14 17.36
CA ALA A 37 5.13 -20.16 15.95
C ALA A 37 5.91 -18.88 15.56
N TRP A 38 5.47 -17.70 16.00
CA TRP A 38 6.16 -16.45 15.73
C TRP A 38 7.52 -16.35 16.42
N GLU A 39 7.63 -16.80 17.66
CA GLU A 39 8.91 -16.89 18.37
C GLU A 39 9.92 -17.72 17.58
N ASN A 40 9.51 -18.87 17.04
CA ASN A 40 10.36 -19.71 16.19
C ASN A 40 10.74 -19.03 14.87
N ILE A 41 9.83 -18.28 14.24
CA ILE A 41 10.10 -17.56 12.99
C ILE A 41 11.11 -16.44 13.20
N LEU A 42 10.95 -15.69 14.29
CA LEU A 42 11.81 -14.56 14.66
C LEU A 42 13.19 -15.00 15.13
N ALA A 43 13.29 -16.17 15.79
CA ALA A 43 14.57 -16.77 16.18
C ALA A 43 15.23 -17.58 15.05
N GLY A 44 14.46 -17.93 14.02
CA GLY A 44 14.90 -18.77 12.91
C GLY A 44 15.68 -18.03 11.81
N PRO A 45 16.08 -18.73 10.75
CA PRO A 45 16.92 -18.17 9.69
C PRO A 45 16.13 -17.34 8.66
N THR A 46 14.89 -16.94 8.97
CA THR A 46 14.04 -16.19 8.05
C THR A 46 14.59 -14.77 7.86
N PRO A 47 14.96 -14.35 6.63
CA PRO A 47 15.53 -13.03 6.43
C PRO A 47 14.53 -11.91 6.77
N PRO A 48 14.94 -10.81 7.42
CA PRO A 48 14.04 -9.70 7.78
C PRO A 48 13.24 -9.13 6.61
N LYS A 49 13.86 -9.09 5.41
CA LYS A 49 13.19 -8.64 4.18
C LYS A 49 12.00 -9.53 3.80
N VAL A 50 12.10 -10.85 4.01
CA VAL A 50 11.04 -11.82 3.72
C VAL A 50 9.86 -11.61 4.66
N LEU A 51 10.14 -11.46 5.96
CA LEU A 51 9.13 -11.16 6.98
C LEU A 51 8.41 -9.83 6.69
N ALA A 52 9.16 -8.77 6.42
CA ALA A 52 8.59 -7.47 6.06
C ALA A 52 7.70 -7.53 4.81
N THR A 53 8.11 -8.29 3.79
CA THR A 53 7.32 -8.47 2.56
C THR A 53 6.00 -9.21 2.84
N ALA A 54 6.05 -10.28 3.63
CA ALA A 54 4.86 -11.04 4.00
C ALA A 54 3.88 -10.20 4.84
N LEU A 55 4.39 -9.41 5.80
CA LEU A 55 3.59 -8.50 6.61
C LEU A 55 2.89 -7.44 5.76
N VAL A 56 3.61 -6.80 4.83
CA VAL A 56 3.01 -5.81 3.91
C VAL A 56 1.93 -6.45 3.05
N ARG A 57 2.14 -7.67 2.55
CA ARG A 57 1.11 -8.39 1.78
C ARG A 57 -0.13 -8.66 2.61
N ALA A 58 0.03 -9.18 3.84
CA ALA A 58 -1.08 -9.54 4.72
C ALA A 58 -1.87 -8.30 5.18
N LEU A 59 -1.18 -7.30 5.74
CA LEU A 59 -1.82 -6.11 6.31
C LEU A 59 -2.47 -5.22 5.25
N SER A 60 -1.87 -5.13 4.07
CA SER A 60 -2.43 -4.36 2.96
C SER A 60 -3.39 -5.18 2.07
N HIS A 61 -3.68 -6.45 2.40
CA HIS A 61 -4.46 -7.35 1.53
C HIS A 61 -3.94 -7.41 0.07
N GLY A 62 -2.64 -7.25 -0.13
CA GLY A 62 -2.02 -7.11 -1.46
C GLY A 62 -2.41 -5.84 -2.24
N ARG A 63 -3.16 -4.91 -1.65
CA ARG A 63 -3.60 -3.67 -2.26
C ARG A 63 -3.00 -2.47 -1.53
N TYR A 64 -1.98 -1.88 -2.14
CA TYR A 64 -1.67 -0.49 -1.84
C TYR A 64 -2.78 0.36 -2.48
N GLU A 65 -3.89 0.56 -1.77
CA GLU A 65 -4.82 1.61 -2.19
C GLU A 65 -4.10 2.94 -1.96
N ARG A 66 -3.50 3.48 -3.04
CA ARG A 66 -3.16 4.90 -3.10
C ARG A 66 -4.42 5.61 -2.61
N ARG A 67 -4.31 6.29 -1.47
CA ARG A 67 -5.38 7.14 -0.92
C ARG A 67 -5.96 7.87 -2.12
N ARG A 68 -7.19 7.53 -2.55
CA ARG A 68 -7.87 8.27 -3.61
C ARG A 68 -7.71 9.73 -3.21
N ALA A 69 -7.10 10.54 -4.08
CA ALA A 69 -6.91 11.96 -3.81
C ALA A 69 -8.23 12.45 -3.23
N GLN A 70 -8.22 12.82 -1.94
CA GLN A 70 -9.42 13.31 -1.29
C GLN A 70 -9.91 14.43 -2.19
N SER A 71 -11.17 14.36 -2.62
CA SER A 71 -11.78 15.38 -3.47
C SER A 71 -11.42 16.73 -2.88
N VAL A 72 -10.56 17.49 -3.55
CA VAL A 72 -10.16 18.81 -3.08
C VAL A 72 -11.38 19.67 -3.26
N THR A 73 -12.10 19.93 -2.16
CA THR A 73 -13.36 20.68 -2.17
C THR A 73 -13.13 22.18 -2.29
N HIS A 74 -11.88 22.64 -2.11
CA HIS A 74 -11.52 24.05 -2.16
C HIS A 74 -10.11 24.26 -2.71
N VAL A 75 -9.99 25.08 -3.76
CA VAL A 75 -8.72 25.50 -4.36
C VAL A 75 -8.70 27.02 -4.40
N ASN A 76 -7.70 27.65 -3.78
CA ASN A 76 -7.46 29.09 -3.88
C ASN A 76 -6.45 29.36 -4.99
N VAL A 77 -6.83 30.19 -5.97
CA VAL A 77 -5.94 30.63 -7.05
C VAL A 77 -5.70 32.13 -6.89
N TYR A 78 -4.43 32.53 -6.78
CA TYR A 78 -4.01 33.93 -6.77
C TYR A 78 -3.46 34.32 -8.13
N VAL A 79 -4.01 35.38 -8.72
CA VAL A 79 -3.60 35.89 -10.04
C VAL A 79 -2.94 37.24 -9.84
N SER A 80 -1.71 37.38 -10.35
CA SER A 80 -0.98 38.65 -10.37
C SER A 80 -0.98 39.21 -11.79
N GLY A 81 -1.55 40.41 -11.97
CA GLY A 81 -1.66 41.11 -13.27
C GLY A 81 -3.08 41.57 -13.60
N ALA A 82 -3.23 42.34 -14.68
CA ALA A 82 -4.55 42.72 -15.19
C ALA A 82 -5.18 41.53 -15.91
N VAL A 83 -6.32 41.07 -15.41
CA VAL A 83 -7.10 39.97 -15.99
C VAL A 83 -8.56 40.34 -16.00
N GLU A 84 -9.23 40.00 -17.11
CA GLU A 84 -10.68 40.00 -17.20
C GLU A 84 -11.24 38.80 -16.44
N SER A 85 -11.92 39.07 -15.33
CA SER A 85 -12.46 38.06 -14.41
C SER A 85 -13.38 37.06 -15.10
N GLU A 86 -14.21 37.51 -16.05
CA GLU A 86 -15.13 36.66 -16.80
C GLU A 86 -14.40 35.66 -17.70
N ARG A 87 -13.37 36.13 -18.42
CA ARG A 87 -12.56 35.28 -19.30
C ARG A 87 -11.78 34.24 -18.50
N LEU A 88 -11.23 34.63 -17.36
CA LEU A 88 -10.55 33.70 -16.46
C LEU A 88 -11.51 32.63 -15.92
N GLY A 89 -12.69 33.04 -15.45
CA GLY A 89 -13.71 32.12 -14.97
C GLY A 89 -14.15 31.12 -16.06
N HIS A 90 -14.30 31.60 -17.30
CA HIS A 90 -14.65 30.76 -18.43
C HIS A 90 -13.58 29.68 -18.73
N GLU A 91 -12.30 30.07 -18.78
CA GLU A 91 -11.21 29.11 -19.06
C GLU A 91 -11.02 28.09 -17.93
N ILE A 92 -11.17 28.51 -16.67
CA ILE A 92 -11.15 27.57 -15.52
C ILE A 92 -12.31 26.58 -15.63
N ALA A 93 -13.54 27.05 -15.88
CA ALA A 93 -14.71 26.19 -16.02
C ALA A 93 -14.58 25.20 -17.19
N LYS A 94 -13.97 25.63 -18.30
CA LYS A 94 -13.67 24.79 -19.45
C LYS A 94 -12.64 23.71 -19.11
N GLY A 95 -11.55 24.08 -18.44
CA GLY A 95 -10.49 23.18 -17.99
C GLY A 95 -10.98 22.10 -17.02
N ILE A 96 -11.87 22.45 -16.08
CA ILE A 96 -12.49 21.49 -15.15
C ILE A 96 -13.34 20.47 -15.92
N LYS A 97 -14.08 20.89 -16.95
CA LYS A 97 -14.95 19.99 -17.74
C LYS A 97 -14.17 19.07 -18.67
N SER A 98 -13.01 19.47 -19.17
CA SER A 98 -12.19 18.66 -20.08
C SER A 98 -11.50 17.46 -19.44
N GLY A 99 -11.56 17.33 -18.11
CA GLY A 99 -10.90 16.25 -17.38
C GLY A 99 -9.38 16.44 -17.28
N PRO A 100 -8.65 15.47 -16.71
CA PRO A 100 -7.21 15.59 -16.49
C PRO A 100 -6.48 15.76 -17.82
N LEU A 101 -5.50 16.67 -17.83
CA LEU A 101 -4.55 16.79 -18.94
C LEU A 101 -3.87 15.42 -19.11
N LYS A 102 -3.89 14.91 -20.34
CA LYS A 102 -3.07 13.74 -20.69
C LYS A 102 -1.64 14.23 -20.83
N ASP A 103 -0.73 13.61 -20.08
CA ASP A 103 0.72 13.79 -20.24
C ASP A 103 1.20 13.38 -21.64
#